data_AF-A0A496WM17-F1
#
_entry.id   AF-A0A496WM17-F1
#
_cell.length_a   1.000
_cell.length_b   1.000
_cell.length_c   1.000
_cell.angle_alpha   90.00
_cell.angle_beta   90.00
_cell.angle_gamma   90.00
#
_symmetry.space_group_name_H-M   'P 1'
#
loop_
_entity.id
_entity.type
_entity.pdbx_description
1 polymer ?
#
loop_
_entity_poly.entity_id
_entity_poly.type
_entity_poly.pdbx_seq_one_letter_code
_entity_poly.pdbx_strand_id
1 'polypeptide(L)'
;LSSKADADAASTVDEAPIRERLTGMEAINAIVRANAHRETVAAELAAKRKESGALSAKLKAIDKAKAAAISSAEYPVDGLGFDGDGYLTLAGVPFDQASSAEQLRVSVAMGLALNPELRVLLVRDGSLLDEDSLRMVAEMAAEADAQVWVERVEEDDHVGVLIEDGRVANSAEKGGE
;
A
#
# COMPACT_ATOMS: atom_id res chain seq x y z
N LEU A 1 75.16 -47.83 -65.04
CA LEU A 1 75.20 -46.42 -65.47
C LEU A 1 74.09 -45.69 -64.73
N SER A 2 74.47 -44.63 -64.03
CA SER A 2 73.70 -43.86 -63.05
C SER A 2 72.56 -43.06 -63.67
N SER A 3 71.36 -43.08 -63.06
CA SER A 3 70.43 -41.94 -63.16
C SER A 3 69.40 -41.94 -62.01
N LYS A 4 69.59 -40.98 -61.10
CA LYS A 4 68.61 -40.20 -60.33
C LYS A 4 67.13 -40.61 -60.39
N ALA A 5 66.55 -40.80 -59.21
CA ALA A 5 65.21 -40.30 -58.91
C ALA A 5 65.24 -39.75 -57.47
N ASP A 6 65.43 -38.43 -57.39
CA ASP A 6 65.18 -37.62 -56.21
C ASP A 6 63.69 -37.75 -55.85
N ALA A 7 63.37 -38.57 -54.84
CA ALA A 7 62.12 -38.44 -54.12
C ALA A 7 62.34 -37.33 -53.08
N ASP A 8 62.09 -36.11 -53.53
CA ASP A 8 62.05 -34.91 -52.70
C ASP A 8 61.09 -35.19 -51.54
N ALA A 9 61.69 -35.42 -50.37
CA ALA A 9 60.96 -35.57 -49.14
C ALA A 9 60.28 -34.23 -48.89
N ALA A 10 58.98 -34.16 -49.18
CA ALA A 10 58.14 -33.02 -48.83
C ALA A 10 58.41 -32.68 -47.35
N SER A 11 59.20 -31.64 -47.11
CA SER A 11 59.64 -31.31 -45.77
C SER A 11 58.41 -30.86 -45.01
N THR A 12 57.95 -31.68 -44.07
CA THR A 12 56.91 -31.29 -43.12
C THR A 12 57.41 -30.04 -42.40
N VAL A 13 56.74 -28.91 -42.66
CA VAL A 13 57.06 -27.63 -42.03
C VAL A 13 56.89 -27.78 -40.53
N ASP A 14 57.87 -27.31 -39.75
CA ASP A 14 57.80 -27.35 -38.30
C ASP A 14 56.67 -26.43 -37.79
N GLU A 15 55.61 -27.05 -37.28
CA GLU A 15 54.41 -26.38 -36.75
C GLU A 15 54.58 -25.93 -35.30
N ALA A 16 55.65 -26.35 -34.60
CA ALA A 16 55.84 -26.06 -33.17
C ALA A 16 55.84 -24.55 -32.84
N PRO A 17 56.53 -23.67 -33.60
CA PRO A 17 56.51 -22.22 -33.35
C PRO A 17 55.13 -21.59 -33.56
N ILE A 18 54.32 -22.16 -34.46
CA ILE A 18 52.96 -21.70 -34.74
C ILE A 18 52.02 -22.12 -33.60
N ARG A 19 52.18 -23.36 -33.10
CA ARG A 19 51.44 -23.86 -31.93
C ARG A 19 51.73 -23.06 -30.66
N GLU A 20 52.99 -22.68 -30.45
CA GLU A 20 53.40 -21.87 -29.29
C GLU A 20 52.88 -20.41 -29.37
N ARG A 21 52.79 -19.84 -30.59
CA ARG A 21 52.11 -18.56 -30.81
C ARG A 21 50.59 -18.67 -30.60
N LEU A 22 49.96 -19.77 -31.04
CA LEU A 22 48.53 -20.02 -30.85
C LEU A 22 48.16 -20.12 -29.36
N THR A 23 48.94 -20.86 -28.56
CA THR A 23 48.71 -20.97 -27.10
C THR A 23 48.91 -19.62 -26.39
N GLY A 24 49.92 -18.83 -26.80
CA GLY A 24 50.10 -17.46 -26.31
C GLY A 24 48.94 -16.52 -26.66
N MET A 25 48.38 -16.66 -27.87
CA MET A 25 47.20 -15.88 -28.30
C MET A 25 45.94 -16.26 -27.52
N GLU A 26 45.75 -17.54 -27.18
CA GLU A 26 44.63 -17.97 -26.32
C GLU A 26 44.71 -17.38 -24.92
N ALA A 27 45.91 -17.34 -24.32
CA ALA A 27 46.13 -16.72 -23.01
C ALA A 27 45.82 -15.21 -23.04
N ILE A 28 46.27 -14.50 -24.07
CA ILE A 28 45.97 -13.07 -24.26
C ILE A 28 44.47 -12.86 -24.46
N ASN A 29 43.83 -13.68 -25.30
CA ASN A 29 42.39 -13.60 -25.53
C ASN A 29 41.58 -13.88 -24.26
N ALA A 30 42.03 -14.79 -23.40
CA ALA A 30 41.39 -15.05 -22.11
C ALA A 30 41.44 -13.80 -21.20
N ILE A 31 42.59 -13.10 -21.14
CA ILE A 31 42.73 -11.86 -20.38
C ILE A 31 41.83 -10.76 -20.95
N VAL A 32 41.80 -10.60 -22.28
CA VAL A 32 40.94 -9.60 -22.94
C VAL A 32 39.46 -9.88 -22.65
N ARG A 33 39.01 -11.13 -22.76
CA ARG A 33 37.63 -11.53 -22.42
C ARG A 33 37.31 -11.26 -20.95
N ALA A 34 38.23 -11.58 -20.03
CA ALA A 34 38.04 -11.32 -18.61
C ALA A 34 37.94 -9.82 -18.30
N ASN A 35 38.77 -8.99 -18.93
CA ASN A 35 38.71 -7.54 -18.79
C ASN A 35 37.40 -6.96 -19.34
N ALA A 36 36.98 -7.40 -20.54
CA ALA A 36 35.71 -6.99 -21.12
C ALA A 36 34.52 -7.41 -20.25
N HIS A 37 34.52 -8.65 -19.74
CA HIS A 37 33.48 -9.12 -18.84
C HIS A 37 33.43 -8.30 -17.54
N ARG A 38 34.59 -7.99 -16.95
CA ARG A 38 34.69 -7.11 -15.77
C ARG A 38 34.10 -5.73 -16.05
N GLU A 39 34.36 -5.14 -17.20
CA GLU A 39 33.78 -3.85 -17.59
C GLU A 39 32.26 -3.91 -17.71
N THR A 40 31.71 -4.96 -18.34
CA THR A 40 30.26 -5.19 -18.42
C THR A 40 29.63 -5.30 -17.04
N VAL A 41 30.18 -6.16 -16.17
CA VAL A 41 29.67 -6.37 -14.81
C VAL A 41 29.80 -5.09 -13.98
N ALA A 42 30.88 -4.32 -14.14
CA ALA A 42 31.05 -3.04 -13.46
C ALA A 42 30.01 -2.00 -13.92
N ALA A 43 29.67 -1.96 -15.21
CA ALA A 43 28.63 -1.10 -15.75
C ALA A 43 27.24 -1.49 -15.22
N GLU A 44 26.92 -2.79 -15.21
CA GLU A 44 25.66 -3.31 -14.63
C GLU A 44 25.55 -2.98 -13.14
N LEU A 45 26.63 -3.18 -12.38
CA LEU A 45 26.69 -2.85 -10.96
C LEU A 45 26.47 -1.35 -10.73
N ALA A 46 27.10 -0.49 -11.54
CA ALA A 46 26.91 0.95 -11.45
C ALA A 46 25.46 1.36 -11.76
N ALA A 47 24.85 0.76 -12.79
CA ALA A 47 23.45 1.00 -13.15
C ALA A 47 22.50 0.56 -12.02
N LYS A 48 22.70 -0.64 -11.47
CA LYS A 48 21.88 -1.17 -10.37
C LYS A 48 22.05 -0.38 -9.08
N ARG A 49 23.26 0.09 -8.77
CA ARG A 49 23.51 0.99 -7.63
C ARG A 49 22.78 2.33 -7.80
N LYS A 50 22.81 2.90 -9.01
CA LYS A 50 22.09 4.14 -9.32
C LYS A 50 20.57 3.95 -9.18
N GLU A 51 20.04 2.85 -9.71
CA GLU A 51 18.62 2.49 -9.59
C GLU A 51 18.21 2.30 -8.12
N SER A 52 18.98 1.51 -7.37
CA SER A 52 18.76 1.28 -5.94
C SER A 52 18.79 2.61 -5.15
N GLY A 53 19.80 3.46 -5.38
CA GLY A 53 19.88 4.76 -4.73
C GLY A 53 18.69 5.67 -5.04
N ALA A 54 18.23 5.68 -6.29
CA ALA A 54 17.05 6.43 -6.70
C ALA A 54 15.76 5.91 -6.02
N LEU A 55 15.58 4.59 -5.94
CA LEU A 55 14.45 3.97 -5.25
C LEU A 55 14.49 4.25 -3.74
N SER A 56 15.66 4.13 -3.10
CA SER A 56 15.83 4.47 -1.68
C SER A 56 15.52 5.95 -1.40
N ALA A 57 15.89 6.86 -2.31
CA ALA A 57 15.53 8.27 -2.18
C ALA A 57 14.02 8.49 -2.28
N LYS A 58 13.34 7.79 -3.19
CA LYS A 58 11.87 7.83 -3.31
C LYS A 58 11.18 7.30 -2.05
N LEU A 59 11.64 6.19 -1.48
CA LEU A 59 11.10 5.65 -0.23
C LEU A 59 11.20 6.68 0.90
N LYS A 60 12.39 7.27 1.11
CA LYS A 60 12.58 8.33 2.12
C LYS A 60 11.65 9.53 1.91
N ALA A 61 11.40 9.92 0.66
CA ALA A 61 10.48 11.00 0.35
C ALA A 61 9.02 10.63 0.69
N ILE A 62 8.60 9.39 0.40
CA ILE A 62 7.29 8.87 0.76
C ILE A 62 7.13 8.82 2.29
N ASP A 63 8.12 8.29 3.01
CA ASP A 63 8.06 8.20 4.48
C ASP A 63 7.95 9.59 5.12
N LYS A 64 8.71 10.56 4.61
CA LYS A 64 8.59 11.96 5.05
C LYS A 64 7.21 12.54 4.75
N ALA A 65 6.66 12.29 3.56
CA ALA A 65 5.33 12.77 3.19
C ALA A 65 4.23 12.16 4.07
N LYS A 66 4.31 10.87 4.38
CA LYS A 66 3.40 10.17 5.29
C LYS A 66 3.46 10.77 6.70
N ALA A 67 4.65 10.91 7.27
CA ALA A 67 4.82 11.48 8.61
C ALA A 67 4.30 12.93 8.69
N ALA A 68 4.54 13.74 7.65
CA ALA A 68 3.98 15.08 7.55
C ALA A 68 2.45 15.05 7.51
N ALA A 69 1.85 14.22 6.65
CA ALA A 69 0.39 14.10 6.53
C ALA A 69 -0.28 13.68 7.85
N ILE A 70 0.29 12.67 8.54
CA ILE A 70 -0.22 12.17 9.83
C ILE A 70 -0.15 13.24 10.91
N SER A 71 0.96 14.00 10.98
CA SER A 71 1.15 15.04 12.00
C SER A 71 0.35 16.32 11.76
N SER A 72 0.02 16.62 10.50
CA SER A 72 -0.81 17.78 10.14
C SER A 72 -2.30 17.49 10.06
N ALA A 73 -2.72 16.23 10.20
CA ALA A 73 -4.12 15.86 10.08
C ALA A 73 -4.92 16.37 11.28
N GLU A 74 -6.11 16.90 11.01
CA GLU A 74 -7.09 17.21 12.04
C GLU A 74 -7.89 15.92 12.33
N TYR A 75 -7.70 15.37 13.52
CA TYR A 75 -8.45 14.20 13.97
C TYR A 75 -9.72 14.67 14.68
N PRO A 76 -10.90 14.14 14.33
CA PRO A 76 -12.15 14.57 14.95
C PRO A 76 -12.43 13.85 16.28
N VAL A 77 -11.51 12.98 16.75
CA VAL A 77 -11.56 12.35 18.07
C VAL A 77 -10.20 12.47 18.74
N ASP A 78 -10.21 12.92 19.99
CA ASP A 78 -9.01 13.02 20.82
C ASP A 78 -8.35 11.66 21.03
N GLY A 79 -7.03 11.64 20.93
CA GLY A 79 -6.22 10.44 21.10
C GLY A 79 -6.25 9.47 19.91
N LEU A 80 -6.98 9.77 18.84
CA LEU A 80 -6.88 9.04 17.58
C LEU A 80 -5.57 9.40 16.87
N GLY A 81 -4.85 8.40 16.39
CA GLY A 81 -3.60 8.64 15.67
C GLY A 81 -2.97 7.36 15.17
N PHE A 82 -1.70 7.45 14.77
CA PHE A 82 -0.92 6.32 14.29
C PHE A 82 0.32 6.12 15.16
N ASP A 83 0.70 4.87 15.38
CA ASP A 83 1.96 4.53 16.04
C ASP A 83 3.18 4.67 15.10
N GLY A 84 4.37 4.35 15.62
CA GLY A 84 5.62 4.43 14.87
C GLY A 84 5.72 3.47 13.68
N ASP A 85 4.93 2.40 13.67
CA ASP A 85 4.86 1.42 12.60
C ASP A 85 3.71 1.71 11.61
N GLY A 86 2.88 2.72 11.92
CA GLY A 86 1.78 3.18 11.08
C GLY A 86 0.46 2.48 11.33
N TYR A 87 0.28 1.81 12.48
CA TYR A 87 -1.00 1.23 12.88
C TYR A 87 -1.90 2.27 13.54
N LEU A 88 -3.21 2.16 13.29
CA LEU A 88 -4.22 3.04 13.90
C LEU A 88 -4.32 2.75 15.40
N THR A 89 -4.29 3.83 16.19
CA THR A 89 -4.34 3.77 17.65
C THR A 89 -5.38 4.75 18.19
N LEU A 90 -5.95 4.40 19.34
CA LEU A 90 -6.79 5.27 20.16
C LEU A 90 -6.18 5.33 21.56
N ALA A 91 -5.86 6.53 22.03
CA ALA A 91 -5.18 6.79 23.31
C ALA A 91 -3.90 5.94 23.51
N GLY A 92 -3.17 5.68 22.42
CA GLY A 92 -1.93 4.89 22.42
C GLY A 92 -2.12 3.36 22.44
N VAL A 93 -3.35 2.88 22.36
CA VAL A 93 -3.69 1.45 22.26
C VAL A 93 -4.12 1.14 20.82
N PRO A 94 -3.81 -0.04 20.25
CA PRO A 94 -4.32 -0.46 18.94
C PRO A 94 -5.84 -0.30 18.84
N PHE A 95 -6.33 0.29 17.75
CA PHE A 95 -7.75 0.64 17.62
C PHE A 95 -8.68 -0.59 17.64
N ASP A 96 -8.20 -1.74 17.17
CA ASP A 96 -8.91 -3.02 17.22
C ASP A 96 -9.12 -3.55 18.66
N GLN A 97 -8.35 -3.04 19.63
CA GLN A 97 -8.47 -3.36 21.05
C GLN A 97 -9.31 -2.33 21.81
N ALA A 98 -9.73 -1.23 21.17
CA ALA A 98 -10.68 -0.31 21.77
C ALA A 98 -12.03 -1.00 22.01
N SER A 99 -12.78 -0.57 23.01
CA SER A 99 -14.11 -1.13 23.27
C SER A 99 -15.07 -0.85 22.10
N SER A 100 -16.11 -1.67 21.94
CA SER A 100 -17.11 -1.47 20.88
C SER A 100 -17.73 -0.07 20.91
N ALA A 101 -17.95 0.48 22.11
CA ALA A 101 -18.48 1.84 22.29
C ALA A 101 -17.49 2.92 21.81
N GLU A 102 -16.19 2.76 22.08
CA GLU A 102 -15.15 3.67 21.59
C GLU A 102 -14.98 3.57 20.08
N GLN A 103 -14.99 2.36 19.52
CA GLN A 103 -14.93 2.14 18.08
C GLN A 103 -16.13 2.78 17.37
N LEU A 104 -17.33 2.65 17.94
CA LEU A 104 -18.54 3.30 17.42
C LEU A 104 -18.42 4.83 17.47
N ARG A 105 -17.99 5.39 18.60
CA ARG A 105 -17.77 6.84 18.75
C ARG A 105 -16.81 7.38 17.69
N VAL A 106 -15.67 6.71 17.48
CA VAL A 106 -14.70 7.09 16.45
C VAL A 106 -15.30 7.00 15.05
N SER A 107 -16.08 5.97 14.77
CA SER A 107 -16.74 5.76 13.48
C SER A 107 -17.77 6.87 13.18
N VAL A 108 -18.58 7.25 14.17
CA VAL A 108 -19.56 8.34 14.06
C VAL A 108 -18.86 9.67 13.82
N ALA A 109 -17.84 9.99 14.62
CA ALA A 109 -17.07 11.22 14.46
C ALA A 109 -16.41 11.30 13.07
N MET A 110 -15.88 10.19 12.54
CA MET A 110 -15.32 10.16 11.19
C MET A 110 -16.40 10.43 10.14
N GLY A 111 -17.54 9.77 10.27
CA GLY A 111 -18.67 9.92 9.35
C GLY A 111 -19.14 11.38 9.26
N LEU A 112 -19.24 12.04 10.41
CA LEU A 112 -19.62 13.45 10.51
C LEU A 112 -18.54 14.38 9.93
N ALA A 113 -17.27 14.14 10.25
CA ALA A 113 -16.15 14.96 9.75
C ALA A 113 -15.97 14.86 8.22
N LEU A 114 -16.22 13.68 7.63
CA LEU A 114 -16.08 13.46 6.20
C LEU A 114 -17.24 14.03 5.36
N ASN A 115 -18.41 14.30 5.97
CA ASN A 115 -19.61 14.75 5.27
C ASN A 115 -20.20 16.05 5.86
N PRO A 116 -19.46 17.17 5.82
CA PRO A 116 -19.88 18.41 6.47
C PRO A 116 -21.05 19.13 5.75
N GLU A 117 -21.27 18.87 4.46
CA GLU A 117 -22.34 19.53 3.69
C GLU A 117 -23.69 18.81 3.87
N LEU A 118 -23.71 17.50 3.65
CA LEU A 118 -24.88 16.65 3.88
C LEU A 118 -24.73 15.94 5.21
N ARG A 119 -25.18 16.62 6.26
CA ARG A 119 -25.05 16.20 7.67
C ARG A 119 -26.09 15.16 8.05
N VAL A 120 -26.07 14.02 7.36
CA VAL A 120 -26.93 12.87 7.64
C VAL A 120 -26.06 11.64 7.88
N LEU A 121 -26.23 11.02 9.05
CA LEU A 121 -25.61 9.73 9.39
C LEU A 121 -26.63 8.61 9.18
N LEU A 122 -26.34 7.69 8.26
CA LEU A 122 -27.16 6.49 8.08
C LEU A 122 -26.54 5.32 8.85
N VAL A 123 -27.26 4.86 9.88
CA VAL A 123 -26.93 3.66 10.65
C VAL A 123 -27.75 2.50 10.10
N ARG A 124 -27.08 1.55 9.45
CA ARG A 124 -27.67 0.28 9.02
C ARG A 124 -27.61 -0.73 10.17
N ASP A 125 -28.54 -1.69 10.17
CA ASP A 125 -28.60 -2.74 11.19
C ASP A 125 -28.60 -2.17 12.63
N GLY A 126 -29.30 -1.05 12.85
CA GLY A 126 -29.31 -0.33 14.12
C GLY A 126 -29.91 -1.13 15.28
N SER A 127 -30.57 -2.26 15.01
CA SER A 127 -31.01 -3.23 16.01
C SER A 127 -29.86 -3.91 16.76
N LEU A 128 -28.62 -3.80 16.26
CA LEU A 128 -27.42 -4.28 16.95
C LEU A 128 -26.89 -3.29 18.00
N LEU A 129 -27.39 -2.05 18.02
CA LEU A 129 -26.98 -1.04 18.97
C LEU A 129 -27.91 -1.07 20.19
N ASP A 130 -27.31 -1.05 21.38
CA ASP A 130 -28.06 -0.85 22.62
C ASP A 130 -28.50 0.62 22.79
N GLU A 131 -29.42 0.85 23.74
CA GLU A 131 -29.98 2.18 24.02
C GLU A 131 -28.90 3.23 24.35
N ASP A 132 -27.84 2.82 25.05
CA ASP A 132 -26.73 3.69 25.43
C ASP A 132 -25.91 4.12 24.22
N SER A 133 -25.62 3.20 23.29
CA SER A 133 -24.95 3.47 22.04
C SER A 133 -25.76 4.40 21.14
N LEU A 134 -27.07 4.18 21.07
CA LEU A 134 -27.98 5.02 20.28
C LEU A 134 -28.08 6.44 20.83
N ARG A 135 -28.15 6.58 22.16
CA ARG A 135 -28.12 7.88 22.83
C ARG A 135 -26.80 8.61 22.54
N MET A 136 -25.67 7.92 22.61
CA MET A 136 -24.36 8.49 22.27
C MET A 136 -24.29 8.97 20.83
N VAL A 137 -24.78 8.18 19.86
CA VAL A 137 -24.85 8.58 18.45
C VAL A 137 -25.72 9.83 18.27
N ALA A 138 -26.88 9.88 18.94
CA ALA A 138 -27.80 11.01 18.87
C ALA A 138 -27.19 12.30 19.44
N GLU A 139 -26.50 12.22 20.59
CA GLU A 139 -25.79 13.35 21.21
C GLU A 139 -24.70 13.91 20.28
N MET A 140 -23.86 13.04 19.72
CA MET A 140 -22.80 13.45 18.79
C MET A 140 -23.34 14.11 17.52
N ALA A 141 -24.43 13.58 16.98
CA ALA A 141 -25.07 14.16 15.80
C ALA A 141 -25.70 15.52 16.12
N ALA A 142 -26.33 15.67 17.29
CA ALA A 142 -26.89 16.95 17.73
C ALA A 142 -25.79 18.02 17.89
N GLU A 143 -24.65 17.66 18.49
CA GLU A 143 -23.48 18.55 18.62
C GLU A 143 -22.93 18.98 17.25
N ALA A 144 -23.00 18.09 16.25
CA ALA A 144 -22.56 18.36 14.88
C ALA A 144 -23.63 19.01 13.98
N ASP A 145 -24.82 19.33 14.51
CA ASP A 145 -25.99 19.80 13.74
C ASP A 145 -26.28 18.88 12.54
N ALA A 146 -26.35 17.58 12.85
CA ALA A 146 -26.56 16.48 11.92
C ALA A 146 -27.81 15.67 12.28
N GLN A 147 -28.42 15.07 11.26
CA GLN A 147 -29.52 14.13 11.40
C GLN A 147 -29.00 12.69 11.42
N VAL A 148 -29.63 11.81 12.20
CA VAL A 148 -29.33 10.37 12.20
C VAL A 148 -30.54 9.61 11.67
N TRP A 149 -30.32 8.77 10.68
CA TRP A 149 -31.30 7.81 10.18
C TRP A 149 -30.86 6.43 10.60
N VAL A 150 -31.73 5.72 11.32
CA VAL A 150 -31.42 4.39 11.84
C VAL A 150 -32.38 3.39 11.21
N GLU A 151 -31.83 2.40 10.53
CA GLU A 151 -32.57 1.25 10.02
C GLU A 151 -32.75 0.23 11.15
N ARG A 152 -34.00 -0.15 11.44
CA ARG A 152 -34.35 -1.20 12.40
C ARG A 152 -35.55 -2.00 11.93
N VAL A 153 -35.68 -3.19 12.49
CA VAL A 153 -36.85 -4.07 12.32
C VAL A 153 -37.67 -4.01 13.60
N GLU A 154 -38.51 -2.98 13.71
CA GLU A 154 -39.39 -2.73 14.85
C GLU A 154 -40.77 -2.27 14.33
N GLU A 155 -41.84 -2.65 15.03
CA GLU A 155 -43.23 -2.21 14.76
C GLU A 155 -43.74 -1.37 15.95
N ASP A 156 -42.90 -0.50 16.50
CA ASP A 156 -43.25 0.36 17.63
C ASP A 156 -43.40 1.83 17.24
N ASP A 157 -43.88 2.64 18.19
CA ASP A 157 -44.14 4.07 18.00
C ASP A 157 -42.85 4.91 17.87
N HIS A 158 -41.66 4.31 18.02
CA HIS A 158 -40.37 4.99 17.83
C HIS A 158 -39.93 4.98 16.35
N VAL A 159 -40.59 4.21 15.49
CA VAL A 159 -40.31 4.16 14.05
C VAL A 159 -41.02 5.31 13.31
N GLY A 160 -40.24 6.30 12.86
CA GLY A 160 -40.76 7.44 12.10
C GLY A 160 -41.23 7.09 10.69
N VAL A 161 -40.61 6.10 10.03
CA VAL A 161 -40.98 5.63 8.69
C VAL A 161 -41.03 4.11 8.69
N LEU A 162 -42.23 3.55 8.61
CA LEU A 162 -42.45 2.10 8.53
C LEU A 162 -42.55 1.67 7.07
N ILE A 163 -41.72 0.70 6.65
CA ILE A 163 -41.73 0.14 5.30
C ILE A 163 -42.14 -1.34 5.39
N GLU A 164 -43.25 -1.68 4.74
CA GLU A 164 -43.77 -3.05 4.64
C GLU A 164 -44.06 -3.39 3.17
N ASP A 165 -43.73 -4.60 2.74
CA ASP A 165 -43.94 -5.07 1.36
C ASP A 165 -43.41 -4.10 0.28
N GLY A 166 -42.29 -3.43 0.57
CA GLY A 166 -41.64 -2.48 -0.33
C GLY A 166 -42.37 -1.14 -0.48
N ARG A 167 -43.27 -0.79 0.45
CA ARG A 167 -44.02 0.46 0.46
C ARG A 167 -44.02 1.08 1.85
N VAL A 168 -44.19 2.40 1.91
CA VAL A 168 -44.38 3.10 3.18
C VAL A 168 -45.76 2.74 3.73
N ALA A 169 -45.80 2.07 4.89
CA ALA A 169 -47.02 1.60 5.55
C ALA A 169 -47.61 2.66 6.48
N ASN A 170 -46.75 3.42 7.17
CA ASN A 170 -47.13 4.58 7.98
C ASN A 170 -47.00 5.86 7.15
N SER A 171 -48.13 6.43 6.73
CA SER A 171 -48.20 7.80 6.21
C SER A 171 -48.92 8.70 7.22
N ALA A 172 -48.32 8.91 8.38
CA ALA A 172 -48.85 9.85 9.36
C ALA A 172 -48.52 11.29 8.94
N GLU A 173 -49.54 12.01 8.45
CA GLU A 173 -49.67 13.44 8.76
C GLU A 173 -49.71 13.58 10.29
N LYS A 174 -48.57 13.88 10.92
CA LYS A 174 -48.56 14.52 12.25
C LYS A 174 -48.14 15.97 12.05
N GLY A 175 -49.13 16.80 11.71
CA GLY A 175 -49.04 18.24 11.97
C GLY A 175 -49.34 18.53 13.44
N GLY A 176 -48.62 19.51 14.01
CA GLY A 176 -49.05 20.22 15.23
C GLY A 176 -48.06 20.19 16.40
N GLU A 177 -47.49 21.38 16.64
CA GLU A 177 -46.76 21.92 17.81
C GLU A 177 -45.33 21.46 18.10
#